data_AF-A0A1N6KYE8-F1
#
_entry.id   AF-A0A1N6KYE8-F1
#
_cell.length_a   1.000
_cell.length_b   1.000
_cell.length_c   1.000
_cell.angle_alpha   90.00
_cell.angle_beta   90.00
_cell.angle_gamma   90.00
#
_symmetry.space_group_name_H-M   'P 1'
#
loop_
_entity.id
_entity.type
_entity.pdbx_description
1 polymer ?
#
loop_
_entity_poly.entity_id
_entity_poly.type
_entity_poly.pdbx_seq_one_letter_code
_entity_poly.pdbx_strand_id
1 'polypeptide(L)'
;MPFEIRGEKRLDAIVNVRLTVEEKEVLREDADIAGLSVSELVRRRYFGRPISASVDRAMIKELRRVAGLAARVHNESGGAYSGVTASVLLDVKRAIERIARESDEHKKNQKS
;
A
#
# COMPACT_ATOMS: atom_id res chain seq x y z
N MET A 1 -7.46 -6.79 -20.44
CA MET A 1 -8.25 -7.13 -19.24
C MET A 1 -9.22 -5.98 -18.97
N PRO A 2 -10.50 -6.25 -18.67
CA PRO A 2 -11.47 -5.18 -18.45
C PRO A 2 -11.20 -4.53 -17.09
N PHE A 3 -11.17 -3.20 -17.08
CA PHE A 3 -10.80 -2.38 -15.93
C PHE A 3 -11.78 -2.62 -14.77
N GLU A 4 -11.30 -3.18 -13.66
CA GLU A 4 -12.06 -3.27 -12.41
C GLU A 4 -12.50 -1.88 -11.96
N ILE A 5 -13.79 -1.72 -11.66
CA ILE A 5 -14.34 -0.46 -11.18
C ILE A 5 -13.88 -0.25 -9.74
N ARG A 6 -12.89 0.63 -9.54
CA ARG A 6 -12.44 1.08 -8.22
C ARG A 6 -13.07 2.43 -7.87
N GLY A 7 -14.25 2.42 -7.22
CA GLY A 7 -14.93 3.61 -6.68
C GLY A 7 -16.46 3.53 -6.68
N GLU A 8 -17.12 4.47 -6.01
CA GLU A 8 -18.60 4.54 -5.88
C GLU A 8 -19.32 4.88 -7.20
N LYS A 9 -18.65 5.58 -8.13
CA LYS A 9 -19.20 5.98 -9.43
C LYS A 9 -18.28 5.55 -10.57
N ARG A 10 -18.86 5.06 -11.68
CA ARG A 10 -18.13 4.71 -12.91
C ARG A 10 -17.55 5.97 -13.56
N LEU A 11 -16.36 5.85 -14.14
CA LEU A 11 -15.75 6.88 -14.98
C LEU A 11 -16.37 6.80 -16.38
N ASP A 12 -16.76 7.93 -16.94
CA ASP A 12 -17.50 8.07 -18.21
C ASP A 12 -16.84 9.04 -19.21
N ALA A 13 -15.79 9.76 -18.80
CA ALA A 13 -15.03 10.70 -19.64
C ALA A 13 -13.53 10.37 -19.68
N ILE A 14 -12.87 10.75 -20.77
CA ILE A 14 -11.43 10.50 -21.03
C ILE A 14 -10.71 11.83 -21.30
N VAL A 15 -9.51 11.98 -20.74
CA VAL A 15 -8.58 13.08 -21.04
C VAL A 15 -7.40 12.52 -21.82
N ASN A 16 -7.14 13.06 -23.02
CA ASN A 16 -5.97 12.70 -23.83
C ASN A 16 -4.86 13.74 -23.61
N VAL A 17 -3.69 13.29 -23.15
CA VAL A 17 -2.52 14.14 -22.87
C VAL A 17 -1.37 13.71 -23.77
N ARG A 18 -0.71 14.68 -24.42
CA ARG A 18 0.53 14.43 -25.17
C ARG A 18 1.71 14.46 -24.20
N LEU A 19 2.57 13.45 -24.31
CA LEU A 19 3.75 13.27 -23.48
C LEU A 19 4.93 12.90 -24.38
N THR A 20 6.14 13.21 -23.95
CA THR A 20 7.33 12.57 -24.50
C THR A 20 7.37 11.10 -24.11
N VAL A 21 8.29 10.33 -24.71
CA VAL A 21 8.46 8.91 -24.38
C VAL A 21 8.96 8.78 -22.94
N GLU A 22 9.90 9.64 -22.55
CA GLU A 22 10.51 9.68 -21.22
C GLU A 22 9.48 10.00 -20.14
N GLU A 23 8.64 11.02 -20.34
CA GLU A 23 7.56 11.37 -19.42
C GLU A 23 6.57 10.21 -19.22
N LYS A 24 6.29 9.47 -20.30
CA LYS A 24 5.39 8.32 -20.24
C LYS A 24 5.98 7.15 -19.47
N GLU A 25 7.28 6.87 -19.60
CA GLU A 25 7.94 5.81 -18.84
C GLU A 25 7.98 6.14 -17.35
N VAL A 26 8.32 7.39 -16.98
CA VAL A 26 8.28 7.84 -15.58
C VAL A 26 6.88 7.64 -14.98
N LEU A 27 5.83 8.00 -15.71
CA LEU A 27 4.45 7.78 -15.25
C LEU A 27 4.09 6.30 -15.09
N ARG A 28 4.66 5.43 -15.92
CA ARG A 28 4.43 3.98 -15.84
C ARG A 28 5.13 3.40 -14.60
N GLU A 29 6.40 3.73 -14.39
CA GLU A 29 7.15 3.29 -13.22
C GLU A 29 6.51 3.74 -11.91
N ASP A 30 6.12 5.02 -11.81
CA ASP A 30 5.41 5.56 -10.64
C ASP A 30 4.08 4.82 -10.39
N ALA A 31 3.35 4.49 -11.46
CA ALA A 31 2.08 3.78 -11.36
C ALA A 31 2.30 2.33 -10.88
N ASP A 32 3.34 1.66 -11.37
CA ASP A 32 3.71 0.31 -10.97
C ASP A 32 4.14 0.25 -9.50
N ILE A 33 4.97 1.19 -9.04
CA ILE A 33 5.35 1.35 -7.62
C ILE A 33 4.10 1.58 -6.76
N ALA A 34 3.16 2.41 -7.24
CA ALA A 34 1.92 2.67 -6.54
C ALA A 34 0.91 1.49 -6.63
N GLY A 35 1.10 0.54 -7.53
CA GLY A 35 0.13 -0.51 -7.89
C GLY A 35 -1.20 0.05 -8.38
N LEU A 36 -1.13 1.14 -9.14
CA LEU A 36 -2.26 1.81 -9.78
C LEU A 36 -2.10 1.73 -11.30
N SER A 37 -3.18 1.97 -12.05
CA SER A 37 -3.02 2.29 -13.47
C SER A 37 -2.47 3.71 -13.64
N VAL A 38 -1.79 4.00 -14.76
CA VAL A 38 -1.32 5.36 -15.09
C VAL A 38 -2.45 6.39 -15.01
N SER A 39 -3.62 6.08 -15.56
CA SER A 39 -4.79 6.97 -15.51
C SER A 39 -5.29 7.17 -14.07
N GLU A 40 -5.22 6.15 -13.22
CA GLU A 40 -5.59 6.28 -11.82
C GLU A 40 -4.57 7.11 -11.03
N LEU A 41 -3.26 6.91 -11.27
CA LEU A 41 -2.19 7.72 -10.70
C LEU A 41 -2.38 9.20 -11.04
N VAL A 42 -2.52 9.53 -12.33
CA VAL A 42 -2.70 10.90 -12.82
C VAL A 42 -3.97 11.53 -12.24
N ARG A 43 -5.10 10.81 -12.26
CA ARG A 43 -6.36 11.30 -11.68
C ARG A 43 -6.25 11.55 -10.19
N ARG A 44 -5.57 10.68 -9.44
CA ARG A 44 -5.35 10.87 -8.00
C ARG A 44 -4.45 12.07 -7.73
N ARG A 45 -3.34 12.23 -8.46
CA ARG A 45 -2.45 13.42 -8.36
C ARG A 45 -3.24 14.69 -8.64
N TYR A 46 -3.99 14.76 -9.74
CA TYR A 46 -4.72 15.95 -10.13
C TYR A 46 -5.80 16.37 -9.14
N PHE A 47 -6.59 15.41 -8.62
CA PHE A 47 -7.66 15.70 -7.66
C PHE A 47 -7.22 15.61 -6.19
N GLY A 48 -5.91 15.62 -5.90
CA GLY A 48 -5.38 15.60 -4.53
C GLY A 48 -5.76 14.37 -3.71
N ARG A 49 -6.02 13.23 -4.37
CA ARG A 49 -6.35 11.97 -3.68
C ARG A 49 -5.07 11.24 -3.29
N PRO A 50 -5.02 10.64 -2.09
CA PRO A 50 -3.80 9.98 -1.62
C PRO A 50 -3.40 8.79 -2.49
N ILE A 51 -2.10 8.73 -2.79
CA ILE A 51 -1.44 7.65 -3.52
C ILE A 51 -0.63 6.87 -2.49
N SER A 52 -1.27 5.90 -1.83
CA SER A 52 -0.55 4.95 -0.98
C SER A 52 0.09 3.88 -1.85
N ALA A 53 1.36 3.55 -1.62
CA ALA A 53 2.02 2.51 -2.39
C ALA A 53 1.35 1.15 -2.15
N SER A 54 1.08 0.41 -3.22
CA SER A 54 0.72 -1.02 -3.15
C SER A 54 1.74 -1.82 -2.33
N VAL A 55 3.01 -1.40 -2.38
CA VAL A 55 4.12 -1.97 -1.62
C VAL A 55 3.81 -1.98 -0.11
N ASP A 56 3.27 -0.91 0.45
CA ASP A 56 2.89 -0.87 1.87
C ASP A 56 1.80 -1.89 2.19
N ARG A 57 0.85 -2.07 1.28
CA ARG A 57 -0.25 -3.01 1.45
C ARG A 57 0.22 -4.47 1.34
N ALA A 58 1.12 -4.77 0.41
CA ALA A 58 1.74 -6.08 0.26
C ALA A 58 2.63 -6.40 1.47
N MET A 59 3.43 -5.43 1.92
CA MET A 59 4.27 -5.55 3.10
C MET A 59 3.45 -5.77 4.38
N ILE A 60 2.38 -5.00 4.60
CA ILE A 60 1.47 -5.18 5.74
C ILE A 60 0.79 -6.56 5.69
N LYS A 61 0.44 -7.06 4.51
CA LYS A 61 -0.14 -8.41 4.36
C LYS A 61 0.86 -9.48 4.82
N GLU A 62 2.13 -9.34 4.43
CA GLU A 62 3.17 -10.28 4.80
C GLU A 62 3.50 -10.22 6.30
N LEU A 63 3.57 -9.02 6.88
CA LEU A 63 3.72 -8.81 8.32
C LEU A 63 2.58 -9.50 9.11
N ARG A 64 1.33 -9.37 8.66
CA ARG A 64 0.19 -10.07 9.28
C ARG A 64 0.29 -11.59 9.15
N ARG A 65 0.82 -12.10 8.02
CA ARG A 65 1.07 -13.52 7.83
C ARG A 65 2.07 -14.05 8.86
N VAL A 66 3.19 -13.35 9.06
CA VAL A 66 4.22 -13.69 10.06
C VAL A 66 3.64 -13.68 11.47
N ALA A 67 2.84 -12.67 11.83
CA ALA A 67 2.16 -12.63 13.13
C ALA A 67 1.22 -13.83 13.33
N GLY A 68 0.46 -14.22 12.30
CA GLY A 68 -0.40 -15.39 12.34
C GLY A 68 0.38 -16.70 12.54
N LEU A 69 1.57 -16.83 11.94
CA LEU A 69 2.46 -17.96 12.17
C LEU A 69 3.00 -17.99 13.60
N ALA A 70 3.42 -16.85 14.15
CA ALA A 70 3.89 -16.75 15.53
C ALA A 70 2.79 -17.13 16.54
N ALA A 71 1.56 -16.67 16.31
CA ALA A 71 0.40 -17.04 17.14
C ALA A 71 0.10 -18.55 17.07
N ARG A 72 0.24 -19.16 15.88
CA ARG A 72 0.08 -20.62 15.73
C ARG A 72 1.14 -21.38 16.53
N VAL A 73 2.42 -21.00 16.40
CA VAL A 73 3.52 -21.62 17.16
C VAL A 73 3.28 -21.51 18.67
N HIS A 74 2.79 -20.36 19.15
CA HIS A 74 2.45 -20.20 20.56
C HIS A 74 1.39 -21.21 21.03
N ASN A 75 0.30 -21.36 20.28
CA ASN A 75 -0.79 -22.27 20.62
C ASN A 75 -0.37 -23.74 20.53
N GLU A 76 0.32 -24.13 19.45
CA GLU A 76 0.76 -25.51 19.22
C GLU A 76 1.83 -25.96 20.21
N SER A 77 2.67 -25.04 20.69
CA SER A 77 3.68 -25.32 21.72
C SER A 77 3.17 -25.23 23.15
N GLY A 78 1.88 -24.95 23.36
CA GLY A 78 1.31 -24.73 24.70
C GLY A 78 1.97 -23.56 25.44
N GLY A 79 2.49 -22.57 24.72
CA GLY A 79 3.16 -21.40 25.30
C GLY A 79 4.64 -21.61 25.66
N ALA A 80 5.28 -22.71 25.25
CA ALA A 80 6.71 -22.95 25.52
C ALA A 80 7.63 -21.79 25.06
N TYR A 81 7.22 -21.06 24.02
CA TYR A 81 7.97 -19.93 23.45
C TYR A 81 7.32 -18.57 23.69
N SER A 82 6.51 -18.42 24.75
CA SER A 82 5.71 -17.21 25.00
C SER A 82 6.48 -15.89 24.88
N GLY A 83 7.71 -15.81 25.41
CA GLY A 83 8.52 -14.59 25.31
C GLY A 83 8.90 -14.24 23.87
N VAL A 84 9.28 -15.24 23.08
CA VAL A 84 9.70 -15.07 21.68
C VAL A 84 8.49 -14.78 20.78
N THR A 85 7.38 -15.50 20.96
CA THR A 85 6.18 -15.25 20.15
C THR A 85 5.57 -13.89 20.48
N ALA A 86 5.62 -13.45 21.73
CA ALA A 86 5.20 -12.11 22.12
C ALA A 86 6.08 -11.01 21.53
N SER A 87 7.41 -11.17 21.53
CA SER A 87 8.32 -10.18 20.95
C SER A 87 8.09 -10.02 19.44
N VAL A 88 7.92 -11.12 18.71
CA VAL A 88 7.62 -11.09 17.27
C VAL A 88 6.31 -10.35 16.99
N LEU A 89 5.25 -10.62 17.77
CA LEU A 89 3.97 -9.90 17.60
C LEU A 89 4.11 -8.41 17.89
N LEU A 90 4.90 -8.02 18.89
CA LEU A 90 5.17 -6.63 19.22
C LEU A 90 5.96 -5.93 18.11
N ASP A 91 6.96 -6.60 17.54
CA ASP A 91 7.78 -6.06 16.45
C ASP A 91 6.97 -5.90 15.16
N VAL A 92 6.10 -6.88 14.84
CA VAL A 92 5.14 -6.75 13.73
C VAL A 92 4.21 -5.56 13.95
N LYS A 93 3.66 -5.40 15.16
CA LYS A 93 2.80 -4.26 15.49
C LYS A 93 3.53 -2.93 15.26
N ARG A 94 4.76 -2.80 15.78
CA ARG A 94 5.59 -1.59 15.61
C ARG A 94 5.88 -1.29 14.14
N ALA A 95 6.19 -2.32 13.34
CA ALA A 95 6.45 -2.15 11.91
C ALA A 95 5.20 -1.64 11.16
N ILE A 96 4.03 -2.20 11.45
CA ILE A 96 2.76 -1.75 10.84
C ILE A 96 2.44 -0.31 11.26
N GLU A 97 2.62 0.04 12.54
CA GLU A 97 2.41 1.41 13.04
C GLU A 97 3.38 2.41 12.41
N ARG A 98 4.61 2.00 12.11
CA ARG A 98 5.58 2.85 11.39
C ARG A 98 5.11 3.11 9.96
N ILE A 99 4.78 2.05 9.21
CA ILE A 99 4.29 2.18 7.82
C ILE A 99 3.01 3.03 7.77
N ALA A 100 2.11 2.86 8.74
CA ALA A 100 0.89 3.66 8.84
C ALA A 100 1.19 5.15 9.08
N ARG A 101 2.13 5.48 9.98
CA ARG A 101 2.56 6.86 10.23
C ARG A 101 3.25 7.49 9.02
N GLU A 102 4.16 6.77 8.38
CA GLU A 102 4.84 7.22 7.15
C GLU A 102 3.81 7.48 6.04
N SER A 103 2.79 6.63 5.92
CA SER A 103 1.66 6.83 5.00
C SER A 103 0.84 8.09 5.33
N ASP A 104 0.69 8.45 6.60
CA ASP A 104 -0.06 9.62 7.05
C ASP A 104 0.75 10.92 6.95
N GLU A 105 2.07 10.87 7.14
CA GLU A 105 2.98 12.00 6.91
C GLU A 105 3.06 12.36 5.43
N HIS A 106 3.09 11.37 4.54
CA HIS A 106 2.96 11.60 3.10
C HIS A 106 1.62 12.26 2.73
N LYS A 107 0.52 11.98 3.46
CA LYS A 107 -0.77 12.67 3.28
C LYS A 107 -0.74 14.14 3.74
N LYS A 108 0.07 14.49 4.74
CA LYS A 108 0.17 15.85 5.28
C LYS A 108 1.07 16.73 4.42
N ASN A 109 2.23 16.22 4.00
CA ASN A 109 3.19 16.98 3.19
C ASN A 109 2.71 17.28 1.76
N GLN A 110 1.71 16.55 1.25
CA GLN A 110 1.08 16.84 -0.05
C GLN A 110 -0.07 17.87 0.03
N LYS A 111 -0.44 18.36 1.23
CA LYS A 111 -1.54 19.32 1.45
C LYS A 111 -1.07 20.74 1.84
N SER A 112 0.24 20.96 2.02
CA SER A 112 0.86 22.28 2.23
C SER A 112 1.52 22.76 0.95
#